data_AF-A0A9W8J874-F1
#
_entry.id   AF-A0A9W8J874-F1
#
_cell.length_a   1.000
_cell.length_b   1.000
_cell.length_c   1.000
_cell.angle_alpha   90.00
_cell.angle_beta   90.00
_cell.angle_gamma   90.00
#
_symmetry.space_group_name_H-M   'P 1'
#
loop_
_entity.id
_entity.type
_entity.pdbx_description
1 polymer ?
#
loop_
_entity_poly.entity_id
_entity_poly.type
_entity_poly.pdbx_seq_one_letter_code
_entity_poly.pdbx_strand_id
1 'polypeptide(L)'
;MVEAVNELVKRKNEEREVVETRVKKAVALAAKKHGNAPKGGSTEEVPPPWSFDVLQAEHLTKDQQVQAAARTTILLGVHGNGLTHLVWMKPTKVSSVIEIFCPPGFAHDYWWTAKSLGMRHWAMWNDTAKTWPEKPDVNYPDCFQKNAIPVHGPSVAKLIEDRVAGKL
;
A
#
# COMPACT_ATOMS: atom_id res chain seq x y z
N MET A 1 -21.69 -6.35 0.44
CA MET A 1 -20.43 -5.64 0.79
C MET A 1 -19.35 -5.88 -0.25
N VAL A 2 -19.09 -7.13 -0.65
CA VAL A 2 -18.05 -7.47 -1.65
C VAL A 2 -18.27 -6.79 -3.01
N GLU A 3 -19.48 -6.77 -3.55
CA GLU A 3 -19.77 -6.11 -4.84
C GLU A 3 -19.49 -4.61 -4.82
N ALA A 4 -19.98 -3.89 -3.81
CA ALA A 4 -19.72 -2.46 -3.65
C ALA A 4 -18.23 -2.12 -3.52
N VAL A 5 -17.44 -3.00 -2.89
CA VAL A 5 -15.98 -2.86 -2.80
C VAL A 5 -15.34 -3.10 -4.17
N ASN A 6 -15.77 -4.13 -4.91
CA ASN A 6 -15.25 -4.40 -6.26
C ASN A 6 -15.58 -3.26 -7.24
N GLU A 7 -16.78 -2.70 -7.18
CA GLU A 7 -17.18 -1.53 -7.96
C GLU A 7 -16.33 -0.30 -7.59
N LEU A 8 -16.08 -0.08 -6.30
CA LEU A 8 -15.20 0.98 -5.83
C LEU A 8 -13.77 0.81 -6.36
N VAL A 9 -13.22 -0.40 -6.28
CA VAL A 9 -11.88 -0.74 -6.80
C VAL A 9 -11.80 -0.45 -8.29
N LYS A 10 -12.76 -0.96 -9.06
CA LYS A 10 -12.85 -0.75 -10.50
C LYS A 10 -12.89 0.75 -10.82
N ARG A 11 -13.81 1.49 -10.19
CA ARG A 11 -13.95 2.94 -10.36
C ARG A 11 -12.65 3.69 -10.05
N LYS A 12 -11.95 3.33 -8.97
CA LYS A 12 -10.69 4.00 -8.59
C LYS A 12 -9.55 3.73 -9.55
N ASN A 13 -9.45 2.52 -10.08
CA ASN A 13 -8.48 2.21 -11.13
C ASN A 13 -8.82 2.95 -12.44
N GLU A 14 -10.10 3.03 -12.83
CA GLU A 14 -10.57 3.79 -14.01
C GLU A 14 -10.32 5.31 -13.88
N GLU A 15 -10.64 5.91 -12.72
CA GLU A 15 -10.36 7.32 -12.43
C GLU A 15 -8.86 7.64 -12.64
N ARG A 16 -7.97 6.72 -12.25
CA ARG A 16 -6.52 6.83 -12.46
C ARG A 16 -6.11 6.69 -13.92
N GLU A 17 -6.72 5.80 -14.70
CA GLU A 17 -6.46 5.69 -16.15
C GLU A 17 -6.79 6.98 -16.90
N VAL A 18 -7.88 7.65 -16.51
CA VAL A 18 -8.26 8.96 -17.07
C VAL A 18 -7.20 10.02 -16.75
N VAL A 19 -6.73 10.09 -15.51
CA VAL A 19 -5.66 11.00 -15.10
C VAL A 19 -4.37 10.71 -15.87
N GLU A 20 -3.95 9.45 -15.97
CA GLU A 20 -2.73 9.06 -16.69
C GLU A 20 -2.82 9.45 -18.17
N THR A 21 -3.98 9.23 -18.82
CA THR A 21 -4.20 9.60 -20.22
C THR A 21 -4.12 11.12 -20.41
N ARG A 22 -4.74 11.89 -19.51
CA ARG A 22 -4.70 13.36 -19.53
C ARG A 22 -3.26 13.88 -19.42
N VAL A 23 -2.50 13.32 -18.48
CA VAL A 23 -1.09 13.64 -18.26
C VAL A 23 -0.23 13.29 -19.47
N LYS A 24 -0.33 12.06 -20.00
CA LYS A 24 0.43 11.63 -21.18
C LYS A 24 0.19 12.56 -22.38
N LYS A 25 -1.06 12.97 -22.58
CA LYS A 25 -1.44 13.93 -23.62
C LYS A 25 -0.81 15.30 -23.38
N ALA A 26 -0.83 15.81 -22.15
CA ALA A 26 -0.22 17.09 -21.78
C ALA A 26 1.30 17.08 -22.00
N VAL A 27 2.00 16.01 -21.57
CA VAL A 27 3.45 15.83 -21.80
C VAL A 27 3.77 15.78 -23.30
N ALA A 28 2.99 15.03 -24.08
CA ALA A 28 3.18 14.95 -25.54
C ALA A 28 2.93 16.29 -26.25
N LEU A 29 1.94 17.07 -25.81
CA LEU A 29 1.66 18.43 -26.30
C LEU A 29 2.80 19.40 -25.95
N ALA A 30 3.33 19.32 -24.73
CA ALA A 30 4.47 20.14 -24.28
C ALA A 30 5.74 19.81 -25.08
N ALA A 31 6.03 18.53 -25.32
CA ALA A 31 7.15 18.07 -26.14
C ALA A 31 7.05 18.55 -27.60
N LYS A 32 5.83 18.68 -28.15
CA LYS A 32 5.60 19.22 -29.51
C LYS A 32 5.72 20.74 -29.61
N LYS A 33 5.53 21.48 -28.51
CA LYS A 33 5.50 22.95 -28.52
C LYS A 33 6.86 23.63 -28.32
N HIS A 34 7.92 22.90 -27.96
CA HIS A 34 9.19 23.50 -27.56
C HIS A 34 10.45 22.74 -28.00
N GLY A 35 11.19 23.32 -28.95
CA GLY A 35 12.65 23.21 -29.07
C GLY A 35 13.42 24.11 -28.10
N ASN A 36 12.77 24.61 -27.05
CA ASN A 36 13.39 25.35 -25.94
C ASN A 36 12.50 25.26 -24.70
N ALA A 37 13.00 24.67 -23.61
CA ALA A 37 12.21 24.30 -22.44
C ALA A 37 11.51 25.50 -21.77
N PRO A 38 10.21 25.40 -21.43
CA PRO A 38 9.54 26.43 -20.64
C PRO A 38 10.03 26.35 -19.19
N LYS A 39 10.65 27.44 -18.72
CA LYS A 39 10.93 27.67 -17.30
C LYS A 39 9.61 28.01 -16.59
N GLY A 40 8.92 26.98 -16.11
CA GLY A 40 7.64 27.14 -15.40
C GLY A 40 6.82 25.87 -15.52
N GLY A 41 7.28 24.80 -14.88
CA GLY A 41 6.61 23.50 -14.88
C GLY A 41 5.25 23.57 -14.20
N SER A 42 4.25 22.96 -14.84
CA SER A 42 3.00 22.59 -14.18
C SER A 42 3.30 21.84 -12.88
N THR A 43 2.76 22.31 -11.77
CA THR A 43 2.93 21.75 -10.40
C THR A 43 2.15 20.45 -10.16
N GLU A 44 1.43 19.91 -11.14
CA GLU A 44 0.81 18.59 -11.02
C GLU A 44 1.88 17.50 -11.28
N GLU A 45 2.52 17.05 -10.21
CA GLU A 45 3.40 15.89 -10.23
C GLU A 45 2.57 14.64 -10.56
N VAL A 46 2.98 13.91 -11.59
CA VAL A 46 2.29 12.70 -12.04
C VAL A 46 2.43 11.64 -10.95
N PRO A 47 1.35 11.13 -10.35
CA PRO A 47 1.46 10.04 -9.41
C PRO A 47 2.13 8.84 -10.10
N PRO A 48 3.07 8.15 -9.43
CA PRO A 48 3.63 6.91 -9.95
C PRO A 48 2.52 5.94 -10.35
N PRO A 49 2.72 5.11 -11.39
CA PRO A 49 1.71 4.14 -11.79
C PRO A 49 1.42 3.17 -10.63
N TRP A 50 0.17 3.18 -10.15
CA TRP A 50 -0.31 2.25 -9.12
C TRP A 50 -1.60 1.55 -9.57
N SER A 51 -1.88 0.43 -8.93
CA SER A 51 -3.14 -0.30 -8.97
C SER A 51 -3.55 -0.67 -7.54
N PHE A 52 -4.85 -0.65 -7.25
CA PHE A 52 -5.38 -1.16 -5.99
C PHE A 52 -6.08 -2.48 -6.24
N ASP A 53 -5.67 -3.50 -5.48
CA ASP A 53 -6.19 -4.86 -5.55
C ASP A 53 -6.73 -5.26 -4.17
N VAL A 54 -8.01 -5.61 -4.09
CA VAL A 54 -8.58 -6.25 -2.89
C VAL A 54 -8.45 -7.76 -3.07
N LEU A 55 -7.55 -8.36 -2.30
CA LEU A 55 -7.24 -9.78 -2.39
C LEU A 55 -7.99 -10.57 -1.31
N GLN A 56 -8.88 -11.45 -1.75
CA GLN A 56 -9.47 -12.50 -0.93
C GLN A 56 -8.76 -13.81 -1.26
N ALA A 57 -7.65 -14.08 -0.56
CA ALA A 57 -6.76 -15.18 -0.89
C ALA A 57 -7.45 -16.56 -0.83
N GLU A 58 -8.49 -16.72 -0.02
CA GLU A 58 -9.33 -17.91 0.07
C GLU A 58 -10.09 -18.24 -1.22
N HIS A 59 -10.26 -17.26 -2.12
CA HIS A 59 -10.95 -17.41 -3.40
C HIS A 59 -10.00 -17.48 -4.60
N LEU A 60 -8.68 -17.47 -4.36
CA LEU A 60 -7.64 -17.51 -5.38
C LEU A 60 -6.93 -18.86 -5.37
N THR A 61 -6.53 -19.35 -6.55
CA THR A 61 -5.59 -20.47 -6.64
C THR A 61 -4.23 -20.08 -6.06
N LYS A 62 -3.39 -21.06 -5.71
CA LYS A 62 -2.04 -20.78 -5.17
C LYS A 62 -1.19 -19.99 -6.16
N ASP A 63 -1.27 -20.31 -7.44
CA ASP A 63 -0.57 -19.55 -8.49
C ASP A 63 -1.06 -18.10 -8.56
N GLN A 64 -2.38 -17.88 -8.47
CA GLN A 64 -2.94 -16.52 -8.45
C GLN A 64 -2.47 -15.73 -7.22
N GLN A 65 -2.40 -16.36 -6.05
CA GLN A 65 -1.90 -15.73 -4.83
C GLN A 65 -0.42 -15.33 -4.97
N VAL A 66 0.42 -16.22 -5.50
CA VAL A 66 1.85 -15.94 -5.75
C VAL A 66 2.02 -14.81 -6.77
N GLN A 67 1.28 -14.85 -7.88
CA GLN A 67 1.35 -13.80 -8.91
C GLN A 67 0.90 -12.43 -8.37
N ALA A 68 -0.15 -12.40 -7.55
CA ALA A 68 -0.61 -11.17 -6.89
C ALA A 68 0.45 -10.61 -5.94
N ALA A 69 1.07 -11.46 -5.13
CA ALA A 69 2.13 -11.06 -4.22
C ALA A 69 3.38 -10.57 -4.96
N ALA A 70 3.80 -11.25 -6.03
CA ALA A 70 4.99 -10.91 -6.81
C ALA A 70 4.93 -9.52 -7.46
N ARG A 71 3.73 -9.07 -7.85
CA ARG A 71 3.52 -7.71 -8.38
C ARG A 71 3.29 -6.64 -7.31
N THR A 72 3.09 -7.04 -6.06
CA THR A 72 2.74 -6.12 -4.97
C THR A 72 3.96 -5.36 -4.47
N THR A 73 3.81 -4.03 -4.34
CA THR A 73 4.83 -3.16 -3.70
C THR A 73 4.50 -2.92 -2.23
N ILE A 74 3.24 -2.65 -1.92
CA ILE A 74 2.76 -2.44 -0.55
C ILE A 74 1.68 -3.48 -0.26
N LEU A 75 1.95 -4.38 0.69
CA LEU A 75 0.99 -5.39 1.12
C LEU A 75 0.37 -4.96 2.46
N LEU A 76 -0.95 -4.82 2.48
CA LEU A 76 -1.71 -4.34 3.63
C LEU A 76 -2.68 -5.43 4.10
N GLY A 77 -2.72 -5.70 5.40
CA GLY A 77 -3.62 -6.70 5.98
C GLY A 77 -4.12 -6.31 7.36
N VAL A 78 -5.30 -6.83 7.70
CA VAL A 78 -5.83 -6.83 9.07
C VAL A 78 -5.17 -7.99 9.78
N HIS A 79 -4.35 -7.70 10.80
CA HIS A 79 -3.41 -8.66 11.38
C HIS A 79 -2.46 -9.30 10.35
N GLY A 80 -1.62 -10.20 10.86
CA GLY A 80 -0.64 -10.89 10.06
C GLY A 80 -1.19 -12.06 9.24
N ASN A 81 -2.28 -12.73 9.62
CA ASN A 81 -2.59 -14.08 9.12
C ASN A 81 -2.69 -14.24 7.58
N GLY A 82 -2.98 -13.18 6.82
CA GLY A 82 -3.00 -13.20 5.35
C GLY A 82 -1.68 -12.81 4.65
N LEU A 83 -0.67 -12.37 5.42
CA LEU A 83 0.50 -11.65 4.91
C LEU A 83 1.70 -12.55 4.61
N THR A 84 1.64 -13.87 4.86
CA THR A 84 2.70 -14.84 4.48
C THR A 84 3.16 -14.71 3.05
N HIS A 85 2.30 -14.21 2.17
CA HIS A 85 2.63 -13.95 0.79
C HIS A 85 3.75 -12.92 0.56
N LEU A 86 4.15 -12.16 1.58
CA LEU A 86 5.25 -11.21 1.49
C LEU A 86 6.55 -11.82 0.97
N VAL A 87 6.77 -13.12 1.16
CA VAL A 87 7.98 -13.82 0.71
C VAL A 87 8.15 -13.83 -0.81
N TRP A 88 7.07 -13.62 -1.57
CA TRP A 88 7.09 -13.52 -3.03
C TRP A 88 7.15 -12.08 -3.54
N MET A 89 7.00 -11.08 -2.67
CA MET A 89 7.12 -9.67 -3.07
C MET A 89 8.57 -9.35 -3.48
N LYS A 90 8.74 -8.45 -4.45
CA LYS A 90 10.06 -7.92 -4.81
C LYS A 90 10.51 -6.89 -3.77
N PRO A 91 11.64 -7.10 -3.05
CA PRO A 91 12.15 -6.10 -2.13
C PRO A 91 12.70 -4.88 -2.88
N THR A 92 12.24 -3.69 -2.50
CA THR A 92 12.72 -2.41 -3.00
C THR A 92 12.79 -1.42 -1.84
N LYS A 93 13.37 -0.24 -2.07
CA LYS A 93 13.40 0.83 -1.05
C LYS A 93 12.02 1.27 -0.59
N VAL A 94 10.96 1.08 -1.38
CA VAL A 94 9.58 1.45 -1.03
C VAL A 94 8.73 0.25 -0.62
N SER A 95 9.16 -0.98 -0.92
CA SER A 95 8.39 -2.19 -0.61
C SER A 95 8.11 -2.29 0.89
N SER A 96 6.84 -2.47 1.24
CA SER A 96 6.39 -2.41 2.63
C SER A 96 5.27 -3.39 2.93
N VAL A 97 5.27 -3.91 4.16
CA VAL A 97 4.18 -4.69 4.74
C VAL A 97 3.54 -3.85 5.84
N ILE A 98 2.23 -3.65 5.77
CA ILE A 98 1.46 -2.86 6.74
C ILE A 98 0.46 -3.79 7.42
N GLU A 99 0.59 -3.93 8.73
CA GLU A 99 -0.32 -4.70 9.57
C GLU A 99 -1.19 -3.74 10.39
N ILE A 100 -2.50 -3.85 10.25
CA ILE A 100 -3.45 -3.12 11.10
C ILE A 100 -3.67 -3.95 12.37
N PHE A 101 -3.38 -3.34 13.51
CA PHE A 101 -3.58 -3.93 14.83
C PHE A 101 -4.58 -3.10 15.63
N CYS A 102 -5.33 -3.78 16.50
CA CYS A 102 -6.04 -3.07 17.56
C CYS A 102 -5.02 -2.49 18.54
N PRO A 103 -5.05 -1.17 18.85
CA PRO A 103 -4.13 -0.58 19.82
C PRO A 103 -4.41 -1.08 21.25
N PRO A 104 -3.39 -1.29 22.10
CA PRO A 104 -1.95 -1.18 21.84
C PRO A 104 -1.31 -2.53 21.47
N GLY A 105 -1.97 -3.30 20.61
CA GLY A 105 -1.57 -4.64 20.23
C GLY A 105 -0.50 -4.69 19.14
N PHE A 106 0.39 -5.67 19.24
CA PHE A 106 1.46 -5.89 18.27
C PHE A 106 2.01 -7.32 18.40
N ALA A 107 2.32 -7.93 17.26
CA ALA A 107 3.00 -9.22 17.17
C ALA A 107 4.15 -9.14 16.17
N HIS A 108 5.09 -10.09 16.26
CA HIS A 108 6.26 -10.14 15.39
C HIS A 108 6.05 -10.89 14.07
N ASP A 109 4.84 -11.42 13.84
CA ASP A 109 4.49 -12.37 12.78
C ASP A 109 5.11 -12.02 11.42
N TYR A 110 4.96 -10.77 10.95
CA TYR A 110 5.56 -10.33 9.68
C TYR A 110 6.57 -9.22 9.83
N TRP A 111 6.76 -8.69 11.04
CA TRP A 111 7.83 -7.74 11.31
C TRP A 111 9.21 -8.34 11.02
N TRP A 112 9.49 -9.53 11.56
CA TRP A 112 10.78 -10.20 11.34
C TRP A 112 10.99 -10.53 9.87
N THR A 113 10.00 -11.16 9.23
CA THR A 113 10.11 -11.61 7.85
C THR A 113 10.27 -10.43 6.89
N ALA A 114 9.46 -9.37 7.02
CA ALA A 114 9.56 -8.19 6.18
C ALA A 114 10.93 -7.51 6.32
N LYS A 115 11.41 -7.34 7.57
CA LYS A 115 12.71 -6.73 7.83
C LYS A 115 13.87 -7.56 7.28
N SER A 116 13.83 -8.88 7.46
CA SER A 116 14.86 -9.80 6.96
C SER A 116 14.95 -9.81 5.44
N LEU A 117 13.83 -9.60 4.74
CA LEU A 117 13.79 -9.47 3.28
C LEU A 117 14.17 -8.05 2.79
N GLY A 118 14.51 -7.12 3.69
CA GLY A 118 14.88 -5.75 3.34
C GLY A 118 13.69 -4.82 3.05
N MET A 119 12.47 -5.24 3.41
CA MET A 119 11.26 -4.43 3.28
C MET A 119 10.98 -3.66 4.57
N ARG A 120 10.17 -2.59 4.48
CA ARG A 120 9.68 -1.88 5.67
C ARG A 120 8.47 -2.59 6.24
N HIS A 121 8.41 -2.69 7.56
CA HIS A 121 7.21 -3.12 8.26
C HIS A 121 6.56 -1.93 8.96
N TRP A 122 5.24 -1.83 8.92
CA TRP A 122 4.48 -0.83 9.67
C TRP A 122 3.38 -1.51 10.48
N ALA A 123 3.34 -1.23 11.78
CA ALA A 123 2.18 -1.50 12.63
C ALA A 123 1.27 -0.26 12.60
N MET A 124 0.07 -0.41 12.08
CA MET A 124 -0.95 0.63 12.04
C MET A 124 -1.91 0.49 13.22
N TRP A 125 -1.96 1.52 14.05
CA TRP A 125 -2.84 1.66 15.21
C TRP A 125 -3.85 2.77 14.95
N ASN A 126 -5.03 2.42 14.43
CA ASN A 126 -6.07 3.36 14.02
C ASN A 126 -5.57 4.43 13.01
N ASP A 127 -5.01 5.52 13.51
CA ASP A 127 -4.50 6.67 12.78
C ASP A 127 -2.97 6.85 12.89
N THR A 128 -2.30 6.01 13.68
CA THR A 128 -0.89 6.14 14.04
C THR A 128 -0.08 4.96 13.51
N ALA A 129 0.93 5.24 12.69
CA ALA A 129 1.87 4.23 12.20
C ALA A 129 3.08 4.11 13.12
N LYS A 130 3.50 2.88 13.42
CA LYS A 130 4.71 2.55 14.19
C LYS A 130 5.61 1.65 13.37
N THR A 131 6.92 1.89 13.40
CA THR A 131 7.92 1.09 12.68
C THR A 131 9.26 1.14 13.41
N TRP A 132 10.23 0.33 12.98
CA TRP A 132 11.60 0.39 13.47
C TRP A 132 12.23 1.78 13.22
N PRO A 133 12.92 2.39 14.21
CA PRO A 133 13.31 1.82 15.52
C PRO A 133 12.24 1.88 16.62
N GLU A 134 11.18 2.64 16.43
CA GLU A 134 10.09 2.90 17.39
C GLU A 134 8.92 1.91 17.29
N LYS A 135 9.20 0.64 16.97
CA LYS A 135 8.15 -0.37 16.91
C LYS A 135 7.55 -0.60 18.31
N PRO A 136 6.29 -1.02 18.43
CA PRO A 136 5.74 -1.40 19.72
C PRO A 136 6.44 -2.64 20.30
N ASP A 137 6.23 -2.84 21.60
CA ASP A 137 6.49 -4.11 22.25
C ASP A 137 5.36 -5.11 21.96
N VAL A 138 5.69 -6.39 22.03
CA VAL A 138 4.71 -7.45 21.81
C VAL A 138 3.62 -7.36 22.87
N ASN A 139 2.37 -7.27 22.42
CA ASN A 139 1.22 -7.12 23.30
C ASN A 139 -0.04 -7.68 22.64
N TYR A 140 -0.83 -8.43 23.41
CA TYR A 140 -2.05 -9.09 22.98
C TYR A 140 -3.23 -8.60 23.81
N PRO A 141 -3.73 -7.37 23.59
CA PRO A 141 -4.89 -6.85 24.33
C PRO A 141 -6.16 -7.65 24.02
N ASP A 142 -7.21 -7.48 24.82
CA ASP A 142 -8.49 -8.20 24.67
C ASP A 142 -9.10 -8.08 23.26
N CYS A 143 -8.85 -6.97 22.57
CA CYS A 143 -9.33 -6.73 21.21
C CYS A 143 -8.51 -7.43 20.11
N PHE A 144 -7.34 -8.01 20.42
CA PHE A 144 -6.37 -8.50 19.44
C PHE A 144 -6.89 -9.66 18.58
N GLN A 145 -7.85 -10.43 19.07
CA GLN A 145 -8.46 -11.57 18.34
C GLN A 145 -9.97 -11.38 18.17
N LYS A 146 -10.46 -10.13 18.19
CA LYS A 146 -11.88 -9.82 18.05
C LYS A 146 -12.21 -9.50 16.58
N ASN A 147 -13.51 -9.46 16.29
CA ASN A 147 -14.02 -9.29 14.92
C ASN A 147 -14.06 -7.82 14.46
N ALA A 148 -13.46 -6.89 15.21
CA ALA A 148 -13.45 -5.47 14.90
C ALA A 148 -12.14 -4.83 15.36
N ILE A 149 -11.53 -4.06 14.48
CA ILE A 149 -10.33 -3.27 14.75
C ILE A 149 -10.57 -1.84 14.28
N PRO A 150 -10.23 -0.83 15.09
CA PRO A 150 -10.31 0.57 14.65
C PRO A 150 -9.26 0.86 13.57
N VAL A 151 -9.68 1.54 12.51
CA VAL A 151 -8.79 2.02 11.45
C VAL A 151 -9.30 3.35 10.89
N HIS A 152 -8.39 4.31 10.73
CA HIS A 152 -8.65 5.57 10.08
C HIS A 152 -8.07 5.54 8.66
N GLY A 153 -8.94 5.28 7.67
CA GLY A 153 -8.55 5.10 6.26
C GLY A 153 -7.63 6.19 5.69
N PRO A 154 -7.90 7.49 5.91
CA PRO A 154 -7.02 8.56 5.43
C PRO A 154 -5.59 8.49 5.98
N SER A 155 -5.39 8.06 7.23
CA SER A 155 -4.05 7.89 7.79
C SER A 155 -3.30 6.74 7.11
N VAL A 156 -4.00 5.65 6.78
CA VAL A 156 -3.42 4.52 6.03
C VAL A 156 -3.02 4.95 4.62
N ALA A 157 -3.91 5.66 3.91
CA ALA A 157 -3.63 6.18 2.58
C ALA A 157 -2.41 7.12 2.60
N LYS A 158 -2.38 8.06 3.56
CA LYS A 158 -1.25 8.99 3.74
C LYS A 158 0.06 8.26 4.01
N LEU A 159 0.06 7.22 4.84
CA LEU A 159 1.25 6.39 5.08
C LEU A 159 1.78 5.78 3.77
N ILE A 160 0.89 5.23 2.95
CA ILE A 160 1.25 4.62 1.65
C ILE A 160 1.81 5.68 0.71
N GLU A 161 1.15 6.83 0.60
CA GLU A 161 1.56 7.95 -0.25
C GLU A 161 2.94 8.50 0.15
N ASP A 162 3.15 8.78 1.45
CA ASP A 162 4.41 9.31 1.95
C ASP A 162 5.56 8.29 1.79
N ARG A 163 5.26 6.99 1.91
CA ARG A 163 6.21 5.92 1.66
C ARG A 163 6.62 5.81 0.19
N VAL A 164 5.65 5.88 -0.73
CA VAL A 164 5.91 5.86 -2.18
C VAL A 164 6.66 7.13 -2.61
N ALA A 165 6.37 8.28 -2.00
CA ALA A 165 7.07 9.54 -2.23
C ALA A 165 8.48 9.60 -1.60
N GLY A 166 8.92 8.56 -0.89
CA GLY A 166 10.25 8.50 -0.28
C GLY A 166 10.45 9.44 0.90
N LYS A 167 9.36 9.91 1.54
CA LYS A 167 9.42 10.77 2.74
C LYS A 167 9.62 9.97 4.04
N LEU A 168 9.40 8.65 3.98
CA LEU A 168 9.48 7.68 5.08
C LEU A 168 10.31 6.47 4.66
#